data_AF-A0A9E6JPB2-F1
#
_entry.id   AF-A0A9E6JPB2-F1
#
_cell.length_a   1.000
_cell.length_b   1.000
_cell.length_c   1.000
_cell.angle_alpha   90.00
_cell.angle_beta   90.00
_cell.angle_gamma   90.00
#
_symmetry.space_group_name_H-M   'P 1'
#
loop_
_entity.id
_entity.type
_entity.pdbx_description
1 polymer ?
#
loop_
_entity_poly.entity_id
_entity_poly.type
_entity_poly.pdbx_seq_one_letter_code
_entity_poly.pdbx_strand_id
1 'polypeptide(L)'
;DTVPPGARALRGGQEVGTTPLPLALKAGEVLRFEKKGFKPLDVRFQGGSAPPRLTLEAVKSLETIRTFPDGATVVLDSVKLDGVTPLEVKDWDQSVKHDLTCTRGDLLVATRFNEGETPGTQVFTLVTAAQTRAGAEPRAVDVHAPGTLKFTAPYSVRVKLDGRDAGEVREGGTLSAPPGSHRLEVSNPRVFLRETLTVTVVPGQAAAVPLPGLCNLTVNTFPNSGTVVVDGIATQVESDGNTPIQMVKGRHAVNVHGRAGAAQSVDLTGDFKLNMRF
;
A
#
# COMPACT_ATOMS: atom_id res chain seq x y z
N ASP A 1 43.65 4.01 -20.09
CA ASP A 1 42.54 3.14 -19.64
C ASP A 1 41.93 3.64 -18.34
N THR A 2 40.65 3.36 -18.12
CA THR A 2 40.03 3.53 -16.81
C THR A 2 39.90 2.19 -16.07
N VAL A 3 39.71 2.29 -14.76
CA VAL A 3 39.32 1.19 -13.86
C VAL A 3 38.07 1.61 -13.11
N PRO A 4 36.93 0.93 -13.31
CA PRO A 4 36.71 -0.14 -14.30
C PRO A 4 36.76 0.37 -15.76
N PRO A 5 36.92 -0.52 -16.75
CA PRO A 5 36.85 -0.16 -18.17
C PRO A 5 35.42 0.23 -18.57
N GLY A 6 35.25 0.72 -19.81
CA GLY A 6 33.95 1.06 -20.36
C GLY A 6 33.49 2.48 -20.04
N ALA A 7 34.38 3.37 -19.60
CA ALA A 7 34.05 4.77 -19.37
C ALA A 7 34.04 5.55 -20.70
N ARG A 8 33.00 6.37 -20.90
CA ARG A 8 32.92 7.33 -22.01
C ARG A 8 33.97 8.42 -21.79
N ALA A 9 34.76 8.70 -22.81
CA ALA A 9 35.73 9.78 -22.81
C ALA A 9 35.17 10.97 -23.60
N LEU A 10 35.22 12.16 -23.02
CA LEU A 10 34.77 13.40 -23.64
C LEU A 10 35.94 14.38 -23.76
N ARG A 11 36.06 15.02 -24.92
CA ARG A 11 37.00 16.11 -25.20
C ARG A 11 36.20 17.36 -25.53
N GLY A 12 36.29 18.39 -24.70
CA GLY A 12 35.53 19.64 -24.88
C GLY A 12 34.01 19.40 -24.91
N GLY A 13 33.51 18.42 -24.16
CA GLY A 13 32.09 18.04 -24.13
C GLY A 13 31.63 17.10 -25.25
N GLN A 14 32.48 16.82 -26.25
CA GLN A 14 32.17 15.86 -27.31
C GLN A 14 32.71 14.47 -26.97
N GLU A 15 31.88 13.45 -27.09
CA GLU A 15 32.30 12.06 -26.91
C GLU A 15 33.30 11.64 -28.01
N VAL A 16 34.44 11.10 -27.58
CA VAL A 16 35.52 10.64 -28.46
C VAL A 16 35.68 9.11 -28.45
N GLY A 17 34.95 8.41 -27.58
CA GLY A 17 34.89 6.95 -27.53
C GLY A 17 34.75 6.41 -26.12
N THR A 18 34.98 5.11 -25.96
CA THR A 18 34.88 4.39 -24.69
C THR A 18 36.18 3.67 -24.38
N THR A 19 36.62 3.70 -23.12
CA THR A 19 37.88 3.08 -22.68
C THR A 19 37.79 1.54 -22.59
N PRO A 20 38.87 0.79 -22.87
CA PRO A 20 40.18 1.22 -23.40
C PRO A 20 40.07 1.86 -24.79
N LEU A 21 40.71 3.03 -24.97
CA LEU A 21 40.60 3.84 -26.19
C LEU A 21 42.01 4.30 -26.62
N PRO A 22 42.49 3.91 -27.81
CA PRO A 22 43.70 4.50 -28.38
C PRO A 22 43.40 5.93 -28.85
N LEU A 23 43.76 6.92 -28.03
CA LEU A 23 43.50 8.33 -28.31
C LEU A 23 44.82 9.12 -28.31
N ALA A 24 45.11 9.81 -29.41
CA ALA A 24 46.22 10.74 -29.47
C ALA A 24 45.87 12.02 -28.67
N LEU A 25 46.74 12.39 -27.73
CA LEU A 25 46.57 13.54 -26.83
C LEU A 25 47.72 14.52 -26.98
N LYS A 26 47.39 15.81 -27.04
CA LYS A 26 48.37 16.89 -26.93
C LYS A 26 48.52 17.31 -25.47
N ALA A 27 49.73 17.72 -25.08
CA ALA A 27 49.96 18.32 -23.78
C ALA A 27 49.01 19.51 -23.55
N GLY A 28 48.44 19.59 -22.35
CA GLY A 28 47.43 20.57 -21.97
C GLY A 28 45.99 20.16 -22.23
N GLU A 29 45.72 19.12 -23.05
CA GLU A 29 44.34 18.66 -23.29
C GLU A 29 43.69 18.13 -22.01
N VAL A 30 42.41 18.47 -21.82
CA VAL A 30 41.57 17.96 -20.73
C VAL A 30 40.57 16.97 -21.31
N LEU A 31 40.51 15.79 -20.70
CA LEU A 31 39.50 14.79 -20.96
C LEU A 31 38.62 14.62 -19.73
N ARG A 32 37.33 14.39 -19.97
CA ARG A 32 36.37 14.00 -18.95
C ARG A 32 35.98 12.54 -19.16
N PHE A 33 35.99 11.76 -18.10
CA PHE A 33 35.59 10.35 -18.12
C PHE A 33 34.31 10.17 -17.33
N GLU A 34 33.31 9.56 -17.96
CA GLU A 34 32.00 9.30 -17.35
C GLU A 34 31.63 7.83 -17.49
N LYS A 35 31.13 7.26 -16.38
CA LYS A 35 30.58 5.91 -16.34
C LYS A 35 29.38 5.91 -15.39
N LYS A 36 28.30 5.23 -15.79
CA LYS A 36 27.07 5.14 -14.99
C LYS A 36 27.42 4.53 -13.62
N GLY A 37 26.97 5.15 -12.53
CA GLY A 37 27.31 4.72 -11.17
C GLY A 37 28.65 5.21 -10.62
N PHE A 38 29.41 6.03 -11.37
CA PHE A 38 30.70 6.57 -10.96
C PHE A 38 30.71 8.11 -11.01
N LYS A 39 31.55 8.72 -10.17
CA LYS A 39 31.81 10.16 -10.23
C LYS A 39 32.56 10.50 -11.53
N PRO A 40 32.19 11.57 -12.24
CA PRO A 40 32.97 12.05 -13.38
C PRO A 40 34.40 12.38 -12.99
N LEU A 41 35.36 12.04 -13.84
CA LEU A 41 36.78 12.32 -13.62
C LEU A 41 37.35 13.18 -14.73
N ASP A 42 37.82 14.37 -14.39
CA ASP A 42 38.52 15.27 -15.31
C ASP A 42 40.04 15.10 -15.19
N VAL A 43 40.71 14.87 -16.32
CA VAL A 43 42.16 14.62 -16.38
C VAL A 43 42.79 15.54 -17.40
N ARG A 44 43.81 16.30 -16.97
CA ARG A 44 44.66 17.08 -17.86
C ARG A 44 45.91 16.28 -18.25
N PHE A 45 46.10 16.05 -19.55
CA PHE A 45 47.27 15.38 -20.08
C PHE A 45 48.46 16.34 -20.13
N GLN A 46 49.61 15.98 -19.56
CA GLN A 46 50.79 16.87 -19.47
C GLN A 46 51.81 16.64 -20.60
N GLY A 47 51.67 15.58 -21.40
CA GLY A 47 52.69 15.18 -22.38
C GLY A 47 53.96 14.61 -21.74
N GLY A 48 54.74 13.85 -22.51
CA GLY A 48 56.05 13.33 -22.07
C GLY A 48 56.03 12.14 -21.09
N SER A 49 54.85 11.70 -20.62
CA SER A 49 54.69 10.50 -19.80
C SER A 49 53.58 9.59 -20.34
N ALA A 50 53.71 8.29 -20.10
CA ALA A 50 52.63 7.34 -20.37
C ALA A 50 51.40 7.74 -19.53
N PRO A 51 50.19 7.80 -20.12
CA PRO A 51 49.01 8.19 -19.38
C PRO A 51 48.76 7.19 -18.23
N PRO A 52 48.52 7.68 -17.00
CA PRO A 52 48.29 6.81 -15.85
C PRO A 52 47.00 6.02 -16.02
N ARG A 53 46.92 4.87 -15.32
CA ARG A 53 45.67 4.12 -15.20
C ARG A 53 44.70 4.93 -14.33
N LEU A 54 43.56 5.32 -14.90
CA LEU A 54 42.62 6.24 -14.25
C LEU A 54 41.60 5.45 -13.44
N THR A 55 41.54 5.65 -12.13
CA THR A 55 40.57 4.94 -11.28
C THR A 55 39.34 5.82 -11.07
N LEU A 56 38.17 5.30 -11.43
CA LEU A 56 36.89 5.98 -11.20
C LEU A 56 36.37 5.64 -9.79
N GLU A 57 35.83 6.63 -9.12
CA GLU A 57 35.24 6.47 -7.79
C GLU A 57 33.74 6.12 -7.93
N ALA A 58 33.32 5.01 -7.31
CA ALA A 58 31.91 4.61 -7.28
C ALA A 58 31.08 5.64 -6.50
N VAL A 59 29.85 5.88 -6.96
CA VAL A 59 28.88 6.69 -6.23
C VAL A 59 28.18 5.79 -5.23
N LYS A 60 28.23 6.18 -3.96
CA LYS A 60 27.51 5.55 -2.85
C LYS A 60 26.51 6.54 -2.26
N SER A 61 25.28 6.08 -2.02
CA SER A 61 24.21 6.90 -1.44
C SER A 61 23.53 6.23 -0.25
N LEU A 62 22.86 7.04 0.56
CA LEU A 62 21.90 6.55 1.56
C LEU A 62 20.53 6.44 0.87
N GLU A 63 19.97 5.24 0.85
CA GLU A 63 18.66 4.99 0.23
C GLU A 63 17.67 4.49 1.29
N THR A 64 16.39 4.84 1.13
CA THR A 64 15.32 4.30 1.99
C THR A 64 14.40 3.41 1.17
N ILE A 65 14.39 2.12 1.47
CA ILE A 65 13.48 1.16 0.86
C ILE A 65 12.14 1.23 1.57
N ARG A 66 11.08 1.59 0.83
CA ARG A 66 9.70 1.71 1.34
C ARG A 66 8.81 0.73 0.61
N THR A 67 7.91 0.06 1.33
CA THR A 67 6.95 -0.85 0.68
C THR A 67 5.53 -0.50 1.07
N PHE A 68 4.58 -0.97 0.28
CA PHE A 68 3.19 -1.01 0.69
C PHE A 68 2.67 -2.46 0.69
N PRO A 69 2.11 -2.95 1.80
CA PRO A 69 2.14 -2.31 3.11
C PRO A 69 3.57 -2.28 3.69
N ASP A 70 3.83 -1.42 4.68
CA ASP A 70 5.13 -1.36 5.40
C ASP A 70 5.42 -2.68 6.14
N GLY A 71 6.58 -2.82 6.74
CA GLY A 71 6.93 -3.99 7.55
C GLY A 71 7.35 -5.21 6.73
N ALA A 72 7.83 -5.00 5.51
CA ALA A 72 8.35 -6.05 4.66
C ALA A 72 9.79 -6.40 5.05
N THR A 73 10.12 -7.70 5.03
CA THR A 73 11.51 -8.14 5.03
C THR A 73 12.16 -7.79 3.70
N VAL A 74 13.41 -7.32 3.75
CA VAL A 74 14.17 -6.91 2.56
C VAL A 74 15.32 -7.88 2.32
N VAL A 75 15.46 -8.32 1.07
CA VAL A 75 16.62 -9.05 0.56
C VAL A 75 17.22 -8.22 -0.56
N LEU A 76 18.50 -7.85 -0.41
CA LEU A 76 19.27 -7.12 -1.41
C LEU A 76 20.43 -8.00 -1.86
N ASP A 77 20.51 -8.29 -3.16
CA ASP A 77 21.57 -9.10 -3.77
C ASP A 77 21.73 -10.49 -3.12
N SER A 78 20.59 -11.14 -2.86
CA SER A 78 20.52 -12.43 -2.16
C SER A 78 20.91 -12.39 -0.68
N VAL A 79 21.20 -11.22 -0.12
CA VAL A 79 21.50 -11.03 1.31
C VAL A 79 20.27 -10.43 2.00
N LYS A 80 19.76 -11.13 3.02
CA LYS A 80 18.69 -10.59 3.87
C LYS A 80 19.27 -9.46 4.73
N LEU A 81 18.63 -8.30 4.70
CA LEU A 81 18.97 -7.17 5.55
C LEU A 81 18.26 -7.27 6.90
N ASP A 82 18.89 -6.71 7.93
CA ASP A 82 18.30 -6.63 9.26
C ASP A 82 17.23 -5.53 9.33
N GLY A 83 16.07 -5.87 9.92
CA GLY A 83 14.92 -4.97 10.04
C GLY A 83 13.84 -5.23 9.00
N VAL A 84 12.92 -4.27 8.89
CA VAL A 84 11.78 -4.30 7.95
C VAL A 84 11.55 -2.90 7.38
N THR A 85 10.87 -2.81 6.23
CA THR A 85 10.55 -1.52 5.61
C THR A 85 9.63 -0.66 6.48
N PRO A 86 9.74 0.69 6.43
CA PRO A 86 10.77 1.47 5.75
C PRO A 86 12.17 1.18 6.31
N LEU A 87 13.12 0.86 5.43
CA LEU A 87 14.47 0.41 5.82
C LEU A 87 15.53 1.28 5.14
N GLU A 88 16.45 1.82 5.93
CA GLU A 88 17.61 2.55 5.42
C GLU A 88 18.72 1.59 5.00
N VAL A 89 19.20 1.75 3.76
CA VAL A 89 20.38 1.05 3.25
C VAL A 89 21.49 2.09 3.10
N LYS A 90 22.51 1.94 3.94
CA LYS A 90 23.73 2.72 3.86
C LYS A 90 24.58 2.19 2.71
N ASP A 91 25.29 3.08 2.04
CA ASP A 91 26.26 2.74 1.01
C ASP A 91 25.68 1.97 -0.20
N TRP A 92 24.49 2.35 -0.67
CA TRP A 92 23.94 1.83 -1.92
C TRP A 92 24.93 2.08 -3.07
N ASP A 93 25.50 1.00 -3.62
CA ASP A 93 26.60 1.08 -4.57
C ASP A 93 26.08 1.18 -6.00
N GLN A 94 25.97 2.41 -6.49
CA GLN A 94 25.44 2.65 -7.82
C GLN A 94 26.35 2.11 -8.94
N SER A 95 27.57 1.67 -8.64
CA SER A 95 28.48 1.11 -9.65
C SER A 95 28.15 -0.32 -10.08
N VAL A 96 27.25 -0.99 -9.37
CA VAL A 96 26.83 -2.36 -9.66
C VAL A 96 25.32 -2.44 -9.87
N LYS A 97 24.86 -3.61 -10.33
CA LYS A 97 23.43 -3.92 -10.41
C LYS A 97 22.95 -4.46 -9.07
N HIS A 98 21.71 -4.14 -8.72
CA HIS A 98 21.09 -4.62 -7.50
C HIS A 98 19.80 -5.39 -7.79
N ASP A 99 19.62 -6.52 -7.13
CA ASP A 99 18.37 -7.28 -7.10
C ASP A 99 17.70 -7.10 -5.73
N LEU A 100 16.58 -6.36 -5.72
CA LEU A 100 15.79 -6.08 -4.53
C LEU A 100 14.57 -6.99 -4.49
N THR A 101 14.39 -7.71 -3.40
CA THR A 101 13.16 -8.45 -3.11
C THR A 101 12.61 -8.02 -1.75
N CYS A 102 11.33 -7.64 -1.70
CA CYS A 102 10.65 -7.35 -0.45
C CYS A 102 9.49 -8.32 -0.26
N THR A 103 9.32 -8.86 0.95
CA THR A 103 8.27 -9.83 1.27
C THR A 103 7.58 -9.53 2.60
N ARG A 104 6.25 -9.68 2.65
CA ARG A 104 5.46 -9.64 3.88
C ARG A 104 4.33 -10.65 3.80
N GLY A 105 4.40 -11.73 4.58
CA GLY A 105 3.43 -12.82 4.48
C GLY A 105 3.47 -13.48 3.10
N ASP A 106 2.34 -13.51 2.41
CA ASP A 106 2.18 -14.00 1.04
C ASP A 106 2.37 -12.91 -0.05
N LEU A 107 2.62 -11.66 0.37
CA LEU A 107 2.86 -10.52 -0.52
C LEU A 107 4.35 -10.38 -0.83
N LEU A 108 4.67 -10.07 -2.09
CA LEU A 108 6.05 -9.88 -2.56
C LEU A 108 6.15 -8.81 -3.67
N VAL A 109 7.35 -8.28 -3.83
CA VAL A 109 7.78 -7.52 -5.00
C VAL A 109 9.26 -7.81 -5.27
N ALA A 110 9.63 -7.91 -6.54
CA ALA A 110 11.01 -8.05 -6.96
C ALA A 110 11.31 -6.99 -8.02
N THR A 111 12.39 -6.24 -7.82
CA THR A 111 12.82 -5.15 -8.70
C THR A 111 14.32 -5.26 -8.92
N ARG A 112 14.75 -5.09 -10.17
CA ARG A 112 16.17 -5.00 -10.53
C ARG A 112 16.54 -3.55 -10.82
N PHE A 113 17.63 -3.09 -10.22
CA PHE A 113 18.25 -1.80 -10.49
C PHE A 113 19.53 -2.04 -11.30
N ASN A 114 19.67 -1.33 -12.41
CA ASN A 114 20.92 -1.30 -13.16
C ASN A 114 21.93 -0.32 -12.53
N GLU A 115 23.16 -0.33 -13.01
CA GLU A 115 24.18 0.65 -12.63
C GLU A 115 23.61 2.07 -12.71
N GLY A 116 23.87 2.91 -11.71
CA GLY A 116 23.39 4.28 -11.57
C GLY A 116 21.91 4.44 -11.21
N GLU A 117 21.16 3.35 -11.04
CA GLU A 117 19.76 3.42 -10.59
C GLU A 117 19.68 3.27 -9.07
N THR A 118 18.72 3.96 -8.47
CA THR A 118 18.45 3.90 -7.03
C THR A 118 16.97 3.77 -6.75
N PRO A 119 16.57 3.27 -5.57
CA PRO A 119 15.18 3.29 -5.13
C PRO A 119 14.62 4.71 -5.01
N GLY A 120 15.44 5.68 -4.58
CA GLY A 120 15.04 7.08 -4.46
C GLY A 120 13.82 7.25 -3.55
N THR A 121 12.76 7.87 -4.09
CA THR A 121 11.49 8.12 -3.37
C THR A 121 10.42 7.06 -3.63
N GLN A 122 10.75 5.98 -4.35
CA GLN A 122 9.79 4.96 -4.76
C GLN A 122 9.25 4.17 -3.57
N VAL A 123 7.95 3.86 -3.61
CA VAL A 123 7.30 2.89 -2.71
C VAL A 123 6.95 1.64 -3.51
N PHE A 124 7.43 0.48 -3.06
CA PHE A 124 7.19 -0.80 -3.73
C PHE A 124 5.91 -1.46 -3.20
N THR A 125 4.87 -1.50 -4.01
CA THR A 125 3.64 -2.21 -3.65
C THR A 125 3.84 -3.71 -3.74
N LEU A 126 3.67 -4.40 -2.62
CA LEU A 126 3.69 -5.84 -2.53
C LEU A 126 2.37 -6.40 -3.08
N VAL A 127 2.49 -7.42 -3.90
CA VAL A 127 1.35 -8.12 -4.51
C VAL A 127 1.46 -9.61 -4.23
N THR A 128 0.36 -10.33 -4.35
CA THR A 128 0.39 -11.80 -4.24
C THR A 128 1.12 -12.40 -5.44
N ALA A 129 1.71 -13.59 -5.26
CA ALA A 129 2.35 -14.31 -6.37
C ALA A 129 1.40 -14.59 -7.55
N ALA A 130 0.09 -14.71 -7.29
CA ALA A 130 -0.92 -14.86 -8.33
C ALA A 130 -1.03 -13.60 -9.21
N GLN A 131 -0.98 -12.41 -8.61
CA GLN A 131 -1.02 -11.13 -9.31
C GLN A 131 0.26 -10.89 -10.14
N THR A 132 1.43 -11.30 -9.64
CA THR A 132 2.69 -11.21 -10.40
C THR A 132 2.65 -12.07 -11.66
N ARG A 133 2.11 -13.29 -11.59
CA ARG A 133 1.99 -14.19 -12.76
C ARG A 133 1.02 -13.69 -13.83
N ALA A 134 0.07 -12.83 -13.45
CA ALA A 134 -0.85 -12.20 -14.39
C ALA A 134 -0.22 -11.06 -15.22
N GLY A 135 1.09 -10.80 -15.06
CA GLY A 135 1.82 -9.83 -15.90
C GLY A 135 1.62 -8.37 -15.49
N ALA A 136 1.27 -8.10 -14.24
CA ALA A 136 1.25 -6.74 -13.72
C ALA A 136 2.68 -6.21 -13.58
N GLU A 137 3.13 -5.38 -14.52
CA GLU A 137 4.39 -4.64 -14.39
C GLU A 137 4.35 -3.73 -13.14
N PRO A 138 5.45 -3.63 -12.38
CA PRO A 138 5.56 -2.67 -11.28
C PRO A 138 5.54 -1.25 -11.86
N ARG A 139 4.38 -0.60 -11.86
CA ARG A 139 4.24 0.80 -12.25
C ARG A 139 4.77 1.68 -11.12
N ALA A 140 5.65 2.62 -11.45
CA ALA A 140 5.97 3.74 -10.57
C ALA A 140 4.66 4.52 -10.33
N VAL A 141 4.17 4.48 -9.09
CA VAL A 141 2.94 5.18 -8.71
C VAL A 141 3.33 6.52 -8.09
N ASP A 142 2.67 7.59 -8.51
CA ASP A 142 2.75 8.89 -7.83
C ASP A 142 2.32 8.72 -6.37
N VAL A 143 3.26 8.97 -5.45
CA VAL A 143 3.12 8.77 -4.00
C VAL A 143 2.07 9.68 -3.35
N HIS A 144 1.59 10.70 -4.07
CA HIS A 144 0.53 11.60 -3.62
C HIS A 144 -0.79 11.38 -4.36
N ALA A 145 -0.83 10.50 -5.36
CA ALA A 145 -2.06 10.20 -6.06
C ALA A 145 -3.07 9.61 -5.07
N PRO A 146 -4.29 10.17 -4.95
CA PRO A 146 -5.29 9.62 -4.06
C PRO A 146 -5.63 8.19 -4.49
N GLY A 147 -5.81 7.31 -3.50
CA GLY A 147 -6.37 5.99 -3.72
C GLY A 147 -7.90 6.03 -3.64
N THR A 148 -8.52 4.91 -3.96
CA THR A 148 -9.98 4.75 -4.00
C THR A 148 -10.43 3.71 -2.99
N LEU A 149 -11.28 4.07 -2.04
CA LEU A 149 -11.97 3.11 -1.18
C LEU A 149 -13.22 2.62 -1.90
N LYS A 150 -13.33 1.30 -2.13
CA LYS A 150 -14.48 0.67 -2.77
C LYS A 150 -15.33 -0.05 -1.73
N PHE A 151 -16.56 0.39 -1.57
CA PHE A 151 -17.50 -0.16 -0.58
C PHE A 151 -18.35 -1.24 -1.24
N THR A 152 -18.33 -2.44 -0.67
CA THR A 152 -19.10 -3.58 -1.18
C THR A 152 -20.17 -3.94 -0.15
N ALA A 153 -21.33 -3.29 -0.24
CA ALA A 153 -22.50 -3.57 0.58
C ALA A 153 -23.78 -3.34 -0.23
N PRO A 154 -24.86 -4.11 0.04
CA PRO A 154 -26.16 -3.94 -0.61
C PRO A 154 -26.99 -2.79 0.00
N TYR A 155 -26.34 -1.82 0.63
CA TYR A 155 -26.96 -0.70 1.33
C TYR A 155 -26.02 0.51 1.31
N SER A 156 -26.57 1.71 1.49
CA SER A 156 -25.76 2.92 1.61
C SER A 156 -25.11 3.02 2.99
N VAL A 157 -23.97 3.70 3.08
CA VAL A 157 -23.28 3.95 4.35
C VAL A 157 -22.87 5.40 4.44
N ARG A 158 -23.08 6.02 5.61
CA ARG A 158 -22.45 7.30 5.92
C ARG A 158 -21.06 7.05 6.47
N VAL A 159 -20.08 7.71 5.89
CA VAL A 159 -18.66 7.47 6.16
C VAL A 159 -18.05 8.71 6.81
N LYS A 160 -17.30 8.52 7.89
CA LYS A 160 -16.32 9.50 8.34
C LYS A 160 -14.92 8.97 8.11
N LEU A 161 -14.09 9.75 7.45
CA LEU A 161 -12.68 9.46 7.20
C LEU A 161 -11.84 10.32 8.17
N ASP A 162 -11.11 9.66 9.07
CA ASP A 162 -10.29 10.31 10.12
C ASP A 162 -11.06 11.36 10.93
N GLY A 163 -12.33 11.04 11.25
CA GLY A 163 -13.24 11.91 11.99
C GLY A 163 -13.92 13.00 11.16
N ARG A 164 -13.54 13.20 9.89
CA ARG A 164 -14.21 14.14 8.97
C ARG A 164 -15.33 13.45 8.22
N ASP A 165 -16.50 14.08 8.14
CA ASP A 165 -17.63 13.56 7.36
C ASP A 165 -17.29 13.52 5.87
N ALA A 166 -17.28 12.32 5.31
CA ALA A 166 -16.98 12.06 3.90
C ALA A 166 -18.27 11.87 3.08
N GLY A 167 -19.44 11.96 3.73
CA GLY A 167 -20.74 11.86 3.09
C GLY A 167 -21.29 10.43 3.05
N GLU A 168 -22.31 10.24 2.21
CA GLU A 168 -22.99 8.95 2.03
C GLU A 168 -22.50 8.27 0.76
N VAL A 169 -22.04 7.02 0.90
CA VAL A 169 -21.62 6.16 -0.21
C VAL A 169 -22.75 5.17 -0.49
N ARG A 170 -23.24 5.15 -1.74
CA ARG A 170 -24.26 4.20 -2.20
C ARG A 170 -23.67 2.81 -2.42
N GLU A 171 -24.53 1.82 -2.67
CA GLU A 171 -24.11 0.46 -3.05
C GLU A 171 -23.09 0.50 -4.21
N GLY A 172 -21.96 -0.20 -4.03
CA GLY A 172 -20.87 -0.25 -4.99
C GLY A 172 -20.10 1.07 -5.17
N GLY A 173 -20.43 2.10 -4.38
CA GLY A 173 -19.83 3.42 -4.46
C GLY A 173 -18.37 3.45 -4.00
N THR A 174 -17.72 4.55 -4.35
CA THR A 174 -16.30 4.77 -4.07
C THR A 174 -16.06 6.09 -3.36
N LEU A 175 -15.04 6.13 -2.50
CA LEU A 175 -14.57 7.34 -1.83
C LEU A 175 -13.08 7.54 -2.13
N SER A 176 -12.69 8.75 -2.53
CA SER A 176 -11.28 9.10 -2.70
C SER A 176 -10.64 9.40 -1.35
N ALA A 177 -9.45 8.87 -1.11
CA ALA A 177 -8.69 9.11 0.12
C ALA A 177 -7.20 9.29 -0.21
N PRO A 178 -6.47 10.12 0.56
CA PRO A 178 -5.01 10.19 0.46
C PRO A 178 -4.36 8.81 0.69
N PRO A 179 -3.13 8.61 0.24
CA PRO A 179 -2.36 7.43 0.62
C PRO A 179 -2.07 7.38 2.13
N GLY A 180 -2.14 6.19 2.71
CA GLY A 180 -1.82 5.97 4.12
C GLY A 180 -2.83 5.10 4.86
N SER A 181 -2.67 5.02 6.19
CA SER A 181 -3.61 4.34 7.08
C SER A 181 -4.68 5.30 7.57
N HIS A 182 -5.94 4.92 7.41
CA HIS A 182 -7.09 5.75 7.75
C HIS A 182 -8.04 5.03 8.69
N ARG A 183 -8.64 5.79 9.59
CA ARG A 183 -9.73 5.33 10.45
C ARG A 183 -11.06 5.69 9.80
N LEU A 184 -11.81 4.67 9.39
CA LEU A 184 -13.16 4.81 8.87
C LEU A 184 -14.17 4.58 9.99
N GLU A 185 -15.11 5.50 10.16
CA GLU A 185 -16.35 5.23 10.89
C GLU A 185 -17.47 5.09 9.87
N VAL A 186 -18.07 3.90 9.81
CA VAL A 186 -19.18 3.61 8.89
C VAL A 186 -20.46 3.42 9.69
N SER A 187 -21.55 4.00 9.20
CA SER A 187 -22.83 3.89 9.87
C SER A 187 -24.01 3.86 8.89
N ASN A 188 -25.02 3.08 9.23
CA ASN A 188 -26.33 3.15 8.62
C ASN A 188 -27.39 2.76 9.66
N PRO A 189 -28.16 3.73 10.19
CA PRO A 189 -29.15 3.47 11.23
C PRO A 189 -30.33 2.61 10.75
N ARG A 190 -30.61 2.54 9.44
CA ARG A 190 -31.71 1.73 8.89
C ARG A 190 -31.45 0.23 8.99
N VAL A 191 -30.18 -0.17 9.03
CA VAL A 191 -29.74 -1.57 9.12
C VAL A 191 -28.89 -1.82 10.35
N PHE A 192 -28.94 -0.92 11.33
CA PHE A 192 -28.24 -1.02 12.62
C PHE A 192 -26.72 -1.19 12.51
N LEU A 193 -26.11 -0.60 11.46
CA LEU A 193 -24.66 -0.62 11.29
C LEU A 193 -24.01 0.55 12.04
N ARG A 194 -23.02 0.24 12.87
CA ARG A 194 -22.04 1.20 13.40
C ARG A 194 -20.71 0.51 13.65
N GLU A 195 -19.74 0.75 12.79
CA GLU A 195 -18.42 0.13 12.89
C GLU A 195 -17.30 1.16 12.75
N THR A 196 -16.16 0.84 13.35
CA THR A 196 -14.89 1.54 13.13
C THR A 196 -13.91 0.55 12.51
N LEU A 197 -13.40 0.89 11.33
CA LEU A 197 -12.46 0.07 10.57
C LEU A 197 -11.17 0.84 10.35
N THR A 198 -10.05 0.14 10.31
CA THR A 198 -8.78 0.70 9.81
C THR A 198 -8.57 0.17 8.41
N VAL A 199 -8.40 1.09 7.45
CA VAL A 199 -8.11 0.75 6.06
C VAL A 199 -6.80 1.40 5.63
N THR A 200 -6.08 0.74 4.75
CA THR A 200 -4.84 1.30 4.20
C THR A 200 -5.05 1.56 2.72
N VAL A 201 -4.82 2.81 2.32
CA VAL A 201 -5.01 3.30 0.97
C VAL A 201 -3.65 3.37 0.28
N VAL A 202 -3.51 2.62 -0.82
CA VAL A 202 -2.33 2.71 -1.70
C VAL A 202 -2.53 3.89 -2.63
N PRO A 203 -1.48 4.68 -2.91
CA PRO A 203 -1.57 5.67 -3.98
C PRO A 203 -2.08 5.03 -5.28
N GLY A 204 -3.05 5.69 -5.92
CA GLY A 204 -3.58 5.27 -7.22
C GLY A 204 -4.27 3.90 -7.30
N GLN A 205 -4.45 3.15 -6.21
CA GLN A 205 -5.17 1.87 -6.23
C GLN A 205 -6.51 1.91 -5.50
N ALA A 206 -7.33 0.90 -5.80
CA ALA A 206 -8.58 0.68 -5.09
C ALA A 206 -8.35 -0.26 -3.88
N ALA A 207 -8.68 0.20 -2.68
CA ALA A 207 -8.75 -0.63 -1.48
C ALA A 207 -10.21 -1.00 -1.20
N ALA A 208 -10.49 -2.29 -0.98
CA ALA A 208 -11.82 -2.76 -0.63
C ALA A 208 -12.12 -2.47 0.85
N VAL A 209 -13.30 -1.92 1.12
CA VAL A 209 -13.83 -1.78 2.48
C VAL A 209 -14.83 -2.91 2.72
N PRO A 210 -14.47 -3.93 3.52
CA PRO A 210 -15.39 -5.01 3.84
C PRO A 210 -16.51 -4.46 4.71
N LEU A 211 -17.75 -4.73 4.31
CA LEU A 211 -18.94 -4.39 5.07
C LEU A 211 -19.78 -5.67 5.24
N PRO A 212 -20.49 -5.82 6.38
CA PRO A 212 -21.30 -7.00 6.63
C PRO A 212 -22.45 -7.13 5.62
N GLY A 213 -22.86 -8.37 5.34
CA GLY A 213 -24.07 -8.63 4.55
C GLY A 213 -25.34 -8.28 5.35
N LEU A 214 -26.50 -8.33 4.69
CA LEU A 214 -27.80 -8.19 5.35
C LEU A 214 -28.35 -9.55 5.80
N CYS A 215 -29.24 -9.51 6.80
CA CYS A 215 -30.07 -10.62 7.25
C CYS A 215 -31.41 -10.09 7.79
N ASN A 216 -32.36 -11.01 7.96
CA ASN A 216 -33.65 -10.74 8.60
C ASN A 216 -33.69 -11.31 10.02
N LEU A 217 -34.04 -10.48 10.99
CA LEU A 217 -34.37 -10.89 12.35
C LEU A 217 -35.88 -10.87 12.56
N THR A 218 -36.44 -11.98 13.01
CA THR A 218 -37.83 -12.06 13.46
C THR A 218 -37.85 -12.32 14.95
N VAL A 219 -38.50 -11.45 15.73
CA VAL A 219 -38.59 -11.58 17.19
C VAL A 219 -39.99 -11.98 17.58
N ASN A 220 -40.09 -13.01 18.42
CA ASN A 220 -41.35 -13.53 18.95
C ASN A 220 -41.27 -13.56 20.48
N THR A 221 -42.26 -12.98 21.15
CA THR A 221 -42.39 -12.96 22.62
C THR A 221 -43.66 -13.64 23.09
N PHE A 222 -43.76 -14.00 24.36
CA PHE A 222 -45.03 -14.41 24.97
C PHE A 222 -45.35 -13.56 26.20
N PRO A 223 -46.54 -12.92 26.30
CA PRO A 223 -47.52 -12.74 25.21
C PRO A 223 -46.88 -12.01 24.02
N ASN A 224 -47.44 -12.10 22.81
CA ASN A 224 -46.84 -11.51 21.60
C ASN A 224 -47.02 -9.98 21.58
N SER A 225 -46.34 -9.25 22.48
CA SER A 225 -46.50 -7.80 22.62
C SER A 225 -45.24 -7.06 23.06
N GLY A 226 -45.07 -5.85 22.53
CA GLY A 226 -43.97 -4.93 22.75
C GLY A 226 -43.15 -4.69 21.49
N THR A 227 -42.64 -3.47 21.35
CA THR A 227 -41.82 -3.04 20.21
C THR A 227 -40.38 -3.55 20.35
N VAL A 228 -39.85 -4.18 19.30
CA VAL A 228 -38.47 -4.66 19.27
C VAL A 228 -37.49 -3.47 19.26
N VAL A 229 -36.46 -3.57 20.09
CA VAL A 229 -35.34 -2.63 20.19
C VAL A 229 -34.06 -3.36 19.81
N VAL A 230 -33.32 -2.82 18.85
CA VAL A 230 -32.02 -3.33 18.41
C VAL A 230 -30.96 -2.30 18.69
N ASP A 231 -29.90 -2.67 19.42
CA ASP A 231 -28.77 -1.81 19.77
C ASP A 231 -29.21 -0.47 20.41
N GLY A 232 -30.29 -0.52 21.19
CA GLY A 232 -30.90 0.63 21.83
C GLY A 232 -31.85 1.45 20.94
N ILE A 233 -32.06 1.07 19.68
CA ILE A 233 -32.93 1.75 18.71
C ILE A 233 -34.24 0.98 18.56
N ALA A 234 -35.37 1.63 18.82
CA ALA A 234 -36.70 1.05 18.60
C ALA A 234 -37.01 0.91 17.11
N THR A 235 -37.37 -0.30 16.68
CA THR A 235 -37.55 -0.66 15.26
C THR A 235 -38.95 -0.38 14.71
N GLN A 236 -39.89 0.02 15.57
CA GLN A 236 -41.33 0.09 15.28
C GLN A 236 -41.98 -1.25 14.89
N VAL A 237 -41.23 -2.35 14.94
CA VAL A 237 -41.73 -3.69 14.68
C VAL A 237 -42.20 -4.31 16.00
N GLU A 238 -43.41 -4.88 15.96
CA GLU A 238 -43.97 -5.63 17.08
C GLU A 238 -43.27 -6.99 17.22
N SER A 239 -43.09 -7.46 18.46
CA SER A 239 -42.47 -8.76 18.75
C SER A 239 -43.41 -9.96 18.58
N ASP A 240 -44.21 -9.96 17.51
CA ASP A 240 -45.24 -10.96 17.20
C ASP A 240 -44.76 -12.11 16.30
N GLY A 241 -43.53 -12.00 15.79
CA GLY A 241 -42.92 -12.99 14.92
C GLY A 241 -43.36 -12.94 13.46
N ASN A 242 -44.08 -11.92 13.02
CA ASN A 242 -44.63 -11.83 11.65
C ASN A 242 -43.83 -10.89 10.74
N THR A 243 -43.29 -9.79 11.29
CA THR A 243 -42.56 -8.79 10.50
C THR A 243 -41.05 -8.95 10.69
N PRO A 244 -40.28 -9.21 9.61
CA PRO A 244 -38.82 -9.26 9.69
C PRO A 244 -38.23 -7.84 9.84
N ILE A 245 -37.18 -7.74 10.64
CA ILE A 245 -36.34 -6.55 10.79
C ILE A 245 -35.09 -6.80 9.96
N GLN A 246 -34.88 -6.00 8.92
CA GLN A 246 -33.67 -6.09 8.11
C GLN A 246 -32.50 -5.39 8.83
N MET A 247 -31.37 -6.09 8.95
CA MET A 247 -30.19 -5.60 9.66
C MET A 247 -28.90 -6.20 9.13
N VAL A 248 -27.77 -5.63 9.51
CA VAL A 248 -26.46 -6.20 9.16
C VAL A 248 -26.21 -7.52 9.91
N LYS A 249 -25.38 -8.37 9.32
CA LYS A 249 -24.85 -9.57 9.97
C LYS A 249 -23.85 -9.16 11.05
N GLY A 250 -23.81 -9.96 12.12
CA GLY A 250 -22.89 -9.78 13.24
C GLY A 250 -23.62 -9.72 14.58
N ARG A 251 -22.92 -9.18 15.57
CA ARG A 251 -23.38 -9.17 16.96
C ARG A 251 -24.28 -7.98 17.24
N HIS A 252 -25.50 -8.26 17.70
CA HIS A 252 -26.49 -7.25 18.09
C HIS A 252 -27.03 -7.51 19.50
N ALA A 253 -27.50 -6.45 20.16
CA ALA A 253 -28.25 -6.51 21.40
C ALA A 253 -29.74 -6.28 21.11
N VAL A 254 -30.58 -7.28 21.39
CA VAL A 254 -32.01 -7.25 21.11
C VAL A 254 -32.80 -7.22 22.43
N ASN A 255 -33.74 -6.28 22.53
CA ASN A 255 -34.67 -6.18 23.65
C ASN A 255 -36.09 -5.87 23.15
N VAL A 256 -37.07 -5.86 24.05
CA VAL A 256 -38.46 -5.52 23.75
C VAL A 256 -38.93 -4.43 24.71
N HIS A 257 -39.33 -3.28 24.17
CA HIS A 257 -39.83 -2.16 24.94
C HIS A 257 -41.17 -2.50 25.61
N GLY A 258 -41.38 -2.01 26.83
CA GLY A 258 -42.59 -2.29 27.63
C GLY A 258 -42.51 -3.59 28.44
N ARG A 259 -41.38 -4.31 28.40
CA ARG A 259 -41.14 -5.50 29.22
C ARG A 259 -39.86 -5.39 30.03
N ALA A 260 -39.92 -5.81 31.28
CA ALA A 260 -38.73 -5.91 32.11
C ALA A 260 -37.95 -7.16 31.70
N GLY A 261 -36.76 -6.97 31.15
CA GLY A 261 -35.85 -8.06 30.78
C GLY A 261 -34.49 -7.54 30.31
N ALA A 262 -33.47 -8.38 30.45
CA ALA A 262 -32.13 -8.07 29.93
C ALA A 262 -32.11 -8.18 28.40
N ALA A 263 -31.34 -7.30 27.76
CA ALA A 263 -31.09 -7.42 26.32
C ALA A 263 -30.39 -8.76 26.02
N GLN A 264 -30.89 -9.47 25.01
CA GLN A 264 -30.28 -10.70 24.54
C GLN A 264 -29.27 -10.37 23.46
N SER A 265 -28.01 -10.79 23.67
CA SER A 265 -26.99 -10.69 22.63
C SER A 265 -27.18 -11.83 21.63
N VAL A 266 -27.30 -11.50 20.36
CA VAL A 266 -27.42 -12.46 19.24
C VAL A 266 -26.28 -12.23 18.26
N ASP A 267 -25.78 -13.30 17.66
CA ASP A 267 -24.79 -13.24 16.58
C ASP A 267 -25.44 -13.77 15.30
N LEU A 268 -25.64 -12.87 14.34
CA LEU A 268 -26.44 -13.10 13.14
C LEU A 268 -25.54 -13.39 11.94
N THR A 269 -25.46 -14.66 11.54
CA THR A 269 -24.75 -15.07 10.30
C THR A 269 -25.67 -15.16 9.08
N GLY A 270 -26.98 -15.14 9.30
CA GLY A 270 -28.05 -15.25 8.32
C GLY A 270 -29.41 -14.95 8.97
N ASP A 271 -30.49 -15.26 8.27
CA ASP A 271 -31.85 -15.03 8.78
C ASP A 271 -32.09 -15.81 10.08
N PHE A 272 -32.66 -15.14 11.07
CA PHE A 272 -32.73 -15.66 12.43
C PHE A 272 -34.08 -15.37 13.07
N LYS A 273 -34.62 -16.39 13.76
CA LYS A 273 -35.82 -16.26 14.56
C LYS A 273 -35.45 -16.30 16.04
N LEU A 274 -35.65 -15.19 16.72
CA LEU A 274 -35.43 -15.06 18.15
C LEU A 274 -36.74 -15.25 18.92
N ASN A 275 -36.80 -16.26 19.79
CA ASN A 275 -37.90 -16.42 20.73
C ASN A 275 -37.44 -15.94 22.11
N MET A 276 -38.03 -14.86 22.62
CA MET A 276 -37.70 -14.31 23.94
C MET A 276 -38.80 -14.67 24.94
N ARG A 277 -38.38 -15.06 26.14
CA ARG A 277 -39.26 -15.27 27.29
C ARG A 277 -38.95 -14.20 28.33
N PHE A 278 -39.98 -13.52 28.80
CA PHE A 278 -39.93 -12.51 29.85
C PHE A 278 -40.73 -13.00 31.05
#